data_AF-A0A416Z7P4-F1
#
_entry.id   AF-A0A416Z7P4-F1
#
_cell.length_a   1.000
_cell.length_b   1.000
_cell.length_c   1.000
_cell.angle_alpha   90.00
_cell.angle_beta   90.00
_cell.angle_gamma   90.00
#
_symmetry.space_group_name_H-M   'P 1'
#
loop_
_entity.id
_entity.type
_entity.pdbx_description
1 polymer ?
#
loop_
_entity_poly.entity_id
_entity_poly.type
_entity_poly.pdbx_seq_one_letter_code
_entity_poly.pdbx_strand_id
1 'polypeptide(L)'
;MTHRTYLLPLVLALLLLLSLTACGDSSSDDPQSGYETVMDMEFLDGMWSIDGTSRLYFDSEEGFYAYRTGWGLGGRGEFELSEASGRPMIFFNGFLYNFLLRDDGVLLPNQNGEGSGLTIHRHTFLRDDEAEIVEWDKSNWDGMWQNALGETIVIDSSLMQYIACSPDYSMSGTMNDEGEGMGLYLYDNGTRAYLCPSDDGNSFTLSAERFGRYGDDQHFDGVFYRNADFYTYTDMENAEFYEDEYSTFYIWYYDGVNRYLLGNDYTIGDGGLAYHYEDGLVYPAGWIPEEPYDPADDWGENWMDNWDI
;
A
#
# COMPACT_ATOMS: atom_id res chain seq x y z
N MET A 1 -28.38 42.21 -57.13
CA MET A 1 -28.28 40.82 -56.65
C MET A 1 -27.06 40.75 -55.73
N THR A 2 -27.34 40.49 -54.47
CA THR A 2 -26.46 40.63 -53.31
C THR A 2 -25.48 39.46 -53.22
N HIS A 3 -24.18 39.75 -53.23
CA HIS A 3 -23.14 38.83 -52.82
C HIS A 3 -23.24 38.59 -51.30
N ARG A 4 -23.49 37.34 -50.89
CA ARG A 4 -23.39 36.90 -49.49
C ARG A 4 -22.44 35.70 -49.41
N THR A 5 -21.20 36.02 -49.02
CA THR A 5 -20.40 35.31 -48.00
C THR A 5 -20.51 33.77 -47.93
N TYR A 6 -19.54 33.08 -48.55
CA TYR A 6 -19.11 31.71 -48.21
C TYR A 6 -17.74 31.68 -47.50
N LEU A 7 -17.39 32.74 -46.77
CA LEU A 7 -16.10 32.84 -46.07
C LEU A 7 -16.11 32.22 -44.67
N LEU A 8 -17.28 31.94 -44.09
CA LEU A 8 -17.37 31.41 -42.73
C LEU A 8 -17.01 29.92 -42.57
N PRO A 9 -17.43 28.98 -43.46
CA PRO A 9 -17.12 27.57 -43.26
C PRO A 9 -15.67 27.23 -43.63
N LEU A 10 -15.03 28.00 -44.52
CA LEU A 10 -13.63 27.78 -44.91
C LEU A 10 -12.64 28.19 -43.81
N VAL A 11 -12.97 29.24 -43.04
CA VAL A 11 -12.14 29.70 -41.92
C VAL A 11 -12.24 28.74 -40.72
N LEU A 12 -13.39 28.12 -40.49
CA LEU A 12 -13.54 27.10 -39.44
C LEU A 12 -12.78 25.81 -39.76
N ALA A 13 -12.78 25.36 -41.02
CA ALA A 13 -12.04 24.17 -41.43
C ALA A 13 -10.51 24.38 -41.38
N LEU A 14 -10.03 25.61 -41.62
CA LEU A 14 -8.61 25.93 -41.52
C LEU A 14 -8.14 26.04 -40.05
N LEU A 15 -9.00 26.50 -39.14
CA LEU A 15 -8.72 26.52 -37.69
C LEU A 15 -8.68 25.11 -37.07
N LEU A 16 -9.50 24.17 -37.55
CA LEU A 16 -9.49 22.76 -37.13
C LEU A 16 -8.26 21.99 -37.65
N LEU A 17 -7.65 22.43 -38.76
CA LEU A 17 -6.41 21.85 -39.29
C LEU A 17 -5.14 22.48 -38.68
N LEU A 18 -5.26 23.61 -37.98
CA LEU A 18 -4.17 24.27 -37.25
C LEU A 18 -4.10 23.87 -35.77
N SER A 19 -5.11 23.16 -35.24
CA SER A 19 -5.10 22.62 -33.88
C SER A 19 -4.50 21.21 -33.74
N LEU A 20 -4.06 20.59 -34.85
CA LEU A 20 -3.23 19.37 -34.85
C LEU A 20 -1.76 19.71 -35.15
N THR A 21 -1.20 20.68 -34.45
CA THR A 21 0.26 20.78 -34.23
C THR A 21 0.50 21.29 -32.82
N ALA A 22 0.15 20.45 -31.86
CA ALA A 22 0.73 20.44 -30.54
C ALA A 22 0.98 18.98 -30.18
N CYS A 23 1.84 18.31 -30.95
CA CYS A 23 2.74 17.34 -30.35
C CYS A 23 3.65 18.16 -29.43
N GLY A 24 3.14 18.44 -28.23
CA GLY A 24 3.98 18.80 -27.11
C GLY A 24 4.80 17.56 -26.80
N ASP A 25 5.90 17.39 -27.52
CA ASP A 25 7.06 16.70 -27.01
C ASP A 25 7.62 17.60 -25.90
N SER A 26 6.90 17.62 -24.77
CA SER A 26 7.51 17.94 -23.49
C SER A 26 7.95 16.61 -22.91
N SER A 27 8.90 15.95 -23.59
CA SER A 27 9.87 15.13 -22.89
C SER A 27 10.61 16.06 -21.95
N SER A 28 10.04 16.27 -20.76
CA SER A 28 10.81 16.70 -19.59
C SER A 28 11.68 15.55 -19.09
N ASP A 29 12.23 14.76 -20.01
CA ASP A 29 13.46 13.99 -19.82
C ASP A 29 14.59 15.01 -19.76
N ASP A 30 14.55 15.94 -18.81
CA ASP A 30 15.81 16.54 -18.37
C ASP A 30 16.40 15.45 -17.47
N PRO A 31 17.36 14.63 -17.94
CA PRO A 31 18.02 13.69 -17.06
C PRO A 31 18.53 14.52 -15.89
N GLN A 32 17.97 14.27 -14.71
CA GLN A 32 18.49 14.84 -13.49
C GLN A 32 20.00 14.57 -13.52
N SER A 33 20.82 15.63 -13.47
CA SER A 33 22.25 15.52 -13.82
C SER A 33 22.89 14.30 -13.16
N GLY A 34 23.38 13.35 -13.96
CA GLY A 34 23.99 12.10 -13.47
C GLY A 34 23.10 10.85 -13.57
N TYR A 35 21.86 10.96 -14.04
CA TYR A 35 20.99 9.82 -14.31
C TYR A 35 20.84 9.55 -15.81
N GLU A 36 20.82 8.27 -16.18
CA GLU A 36 20.52 7.80 -17.54
C GLU A 36 19.19 7.05 -17.55
N THR A 37 18.42 7.18 -18.63
CA THR A 37 17.17 6.43 -18.79
C THR A 37 17.46 4.95 -19.01
N VAL A 38 16.85 4.09 -18.20
CA VAL A 38 16.91 2.64 -18.40
C VAL A 38 16.10 2.29 -19.65
N MET A 39 16.73 1.58 -20.58
CA MET A 39 16.11 1.13 -21.84
C MET A 39 15.94 -0.39 -21.91
N ASP A 40 16.74 -1.12 -21.13
CA ASP A 40 16.69 -2.57 -21.08
C ASP A 40 15.81 -3.01 -19.92
N MET A 41 14.76 -3.76 -20.23
CA MET A 41 13.79 -4.23 -19.24
C MET A 41 14.39 -5.34 -18.36
N GLU A 42 15.17 -6.25 -18.96
CA GLU A 42 15.86 -7.35 -18.25
C GLU A 42 16.89 -6.82 -17.23
N PHE A 43 17.43 -5.60 -17.45
CA PHE A 43 18.31 -4.97 -16.48
C PHE A 43 17.62 -4.73 -15.13
N LEU A 44 16.32 -4.44 -15.14
CA LEU A 44 15.57 -4.16 -13.92
C LEU A 44 15.25 -5.42 -13.12
N ASP A 45 15.31 -6.61 -13.73
CA ASP A 45 14.91 -7.86 -13.10
C ASP A 45 15.60 -8.09 -11.75
N GLY A 46 14.83 -8.65 -10.82
CA GLY A 46 15.25 -8.87 -9.45
C GLY A 46 14.81 -7.77 -8.50
N MET A 47 15.39 -7.81 -7.30
CA MET A 47 14.90 -7.03 -6.16
C MET A 47 15.68 -5.72 -5.99
N TRP A 48 14.93 -4.68 -5.64
CA TRP A 48 15.42 -3.36 -5.30
C TRP A 48 14.79 -2.90 -3.99
N SER A 49 15.54 -2.24 -3.12
CA SER A 49 15.01 -1.80 -1.83
C SER A 49 15.45 -0.39 -1.43
N ILE A 50 14.70 0.19 -0.50
CA ILE A 50 15.08 1.38 0.27
C ILE A 50 15.38 0.90 1.69
N ASP A 51 16.66 0.77 2.01
CA ASP A 51 17.15 0.31 3.32
C ASP A 51 16.48 -0.99 3.79
N GLY A 52 16.14 -1.91 2.87
CA GLY A 52 15.47 -3.18 3.14
C GLY A 52 13.99 -3.09 3.54
N THR A 53 13.41 -1.88 3.65
CA THR A 53 12.02 -1.67 4.10
C THR A 53 11.03 -1.66 2.94
N SER A 54 11.12 -0.65 2.07
CA SER A 54 10.32 -0.59 0.84
C SER A 54 11.01 -1.43 -0.22
N ARG A 55 10.27 -2.30 -0.90
CA ARG A 55 10.78 -3.32 -1.82
C ARG A 55 10.08 -3.20 -3.16
N LEU A 56 10.84 -3.27 -4.24
CA LEU A 56 10.38 -3.21 -5.61
C LEU A 56 11.06 -4.35 -6.39
N TYR A 57 10.26 -5.30 -6.86
CA TYR A 57 10.69 -6.46 -7.62
C TYR A 57 10.22 -6.36 -9.06
N PHE A 58 11.07 -6.73 -10.01
CA PHE A 58 10.72 -6.82 -11.42
C PHE A 58 10.96 -8.23 -11.95
N ASP A 59 10.05 -8.68 -12.80
CA ASP A 59 10.18 -9.88 -13.60
C ASP A 59 9.75 -9.58 -15.04
N SER A 60 10.73 -9.38 -15.90
CA SER A 60 10.50 -9.05 -17.31
C SER A 60 10.04 -10.24 -18.15
N GLU A 61 10.32 -11.48 -17.71
CA GLU A 61 9.89 -12.70 -18.40
C GLU A 61 8.39 -12.92 -18.20
N GLU A 62 7.92 -12.76 -16.96
CA GLU A 62 6.50 -12.89 -16.59
C GLU A 62 5.72 -11.57 -16.75
N GLY A 63 6.39 -10.46 -17.05
CA GLY A 63 5.77 -9.17 -17.37
C GLY A 63 5.08 -8.50 -16.17
N PHE A 64 5.64 -8.63 -14.97
CA PHE A 64 5.09 -8.00 -13.77
C PHE A 64 6.14 -7.34 -12.89
N TYR A 65 5.65 -6.47 -12.02
CA TYR A 65 6.40 -5.98 -10.88
C TYR A 65 5.58 -6.21 -9.60
N ALA A 66 6.26 -6.29 -8.48
CA ALA A 66 5.65 -6.25 -7.16
C ALA A 66 6.28 -5.11 -6.35
N TYR A 67 5.44 -4.35 -5.66
CA TYR A 67 5.89 -3.27 -4.80
C TYR A 67 5.31 -3.44 -3.40
N ARG A 68 6.12 -3.14 -2.38
CA ARG A 68 5.69 -3.06 -1.00
C ARG A 68 6.37 -1.88 -0.32
N THR A 69 5.57 -1.06 0.35
CA THR A 69 6.03 0.07 1.16
C THR A 69 6.64 -0.42 2.47
N GLY A 70 7.39 0.45 3.15
CA GLY A 70 7.96 0.15 4.48
C GLY A 70 6.91 -0.09 5.58
N TRP A 71 5.64 0.28 5.37
CA TRP A 71 4.52 -0.03 6.28
C TRP A 71 3.65 -1.19 5.79
N GLY A 72 4.09 -1.90 4.75
CA GLY A 72 3.47 -3.16 4.31
C GLY A 72 2.39 -3.04 3.25
N LEU A 73 1.89 -1.84 2.92
CA LEU A 73 1.00 -1.65 1.76
C LEU A 73 1.73 -2.06 0.49
N GLY A 74 1.13 -2.91 -0.33
CA GLY A 74 1.76 -3.38 -1.54
C GLY A 74 0.96 -4.43 -2.29
N GLY A 75 1.36 -4.65 -3.54
CA GLY A 75 0.75 -5.62 -4.43
C GLY A 75 1.50 -5.77 -5.74
N ARG A 76 0.82 -6.37 -6.72
CA ARG A 76 1.35 -6.64 -8.06
C ARG A 76 0.81 -5.65 -9.08
N GLY A 77 1.61 -5.35 -10.10
CA GLY A 77 1.17 -4.63 -11.28
C GLY A 77 1.87 -5.10 -12.55
N GLU A 78 1.44 -4.57 -13.69
CA GLU A 78 2.00 -4.90 -15.00
C GLU A 78 3.34 -4.19 -15.21
N PHE A 79 4.29 -4.92 -15.79
CA PHE A 79 5.60 -4.42 -16.16
C PHE A 79 5.81 -4.71 -17.64
N GLU A 80 5.97 -3.64 -18.44
CA GLU A 80 5.94 -3.77 -19.90
C GLU A 80 6.77 -2.69 -20.60
N LEU A 81 7.11 -2.94 -21.86
CA LEU A 81 7.76 -1.95 -22.72
C LEU A 81 6.72 -1.00 -23.31
N SER A 82 6.97 0.30 -23.18
CA SER A 82 6.23 1.35 -23.87
C SER A 82 6.24 1.12 -25.38
N GLU A 83 5.06 1.00 -26.01
CA GLU A 83 4.99 0.92 -27.49
C GLU A 83 5.56 2.18 -28.18
N ALA A 84 5.42 3.34 -27.54
CA ALA A 84 5.83 4.62 -28.10
C ALA A 84 7.33 4.90 -27.96
N SER A 85 7.93 4.50 -26.83
CA SER A 85 9.31 4.86 -26.48
C SER A 85 10.26 3.68 -26.38
N GLY A 86 9.76 2.45 -26.34
CA GLY A 86 10.54 1.24 -26.10
C GLY A 86 11.18 1.19 -24.70
N ARG A 87 10.71 2.00 -23.75
CA ARG A 87 11.21 2.05 -22.37
C ARG A 87 10.46 1.08 -21.49
N PRO A 88 11.12 0.43 -20.51
CA PRO A 88 10.42 -0.28 -19.44
C PRO A 88 9.54 0.69 -18.65
N MET A 89 8.29 0.31 -18.42
CA MET A 89 7.31 1.09 -17.69
C MET A 89 6.50 0.24 -16.72
N ILE A 90 6.08 0.87 -15.63
CA ILE A 90 5.06 0.34 -14.73
C ILE A 90 3.94 1.35 -14.53
N PHE A 91 2.75 0.85 -14.26
CA PHE A 91 1.63 1.67 -13.79
C PHE A 91 1.41 1.40 -12.30
N PHE A 92 1.60 2.43 -11.47
CA PHE A 92 1.46 2.36 -10.02
C PHE A 92 0.54 3.48 -9.52
N ASN A 93 -0.56 3.08 -8.87
CA ASN A 93 -1.55 3.97 -8.27
C ASN A 93 -2.00 5.12 -9.19
N GLY A 94 -2.40 4.80 -10.42
CA GLY A 94 -2.85 5.79 -11.39
C GLY A 94 -1.72 6.56 -12.13
N PHE A 95 -0.44 6.26 -11.86
CA PHE A 95 0.70 6.95 -12.45
C PHE A 95 1.58 6.01 -13.26
N LEU A 96 2.04 6.50 -14.41
CA LEU A 96 2.97 5.79 -15.28
C LEU A 96 4.40 6.17 -14.93
N TYR A 97 5.28 5.20 -14.72
CA TYR A 97 6.68 5.44 -14.39
C TYR A 97 7.60 4.88 -15.46
N ASN A 98 8.65 5.64 -15.80
CA ASN A 98 9.86 5.11 -16.41
C ASN A 98 10.99 5.11 -15.38
N PHE A 99 12.10 4.47 -15.68
CA PHE A 99 13.20 4.32 -14.73
C PHE A 99 14.45 5.06 -15.18
N LEU A 100 15.09 5.71 -14.21
CA LEU A 100 16.38 6.37 -14.36
C LEU A 100 17.40 5.66 -13.46
N LEU A 101 18.63 5.50 -13.94
CA LEU A 101 19.72 4.88 -13.21
C LEU A 101 20.90 5.85 -13.08
N ARG A 102 21.42 6.00 -11.87
CA ARG A 102 22.67 6.73 -11.61
C ARG A 102 23.87 5.82 -11.79
N ASP A 103 25.02 6.39 -12.11
CA ASP A 103 26.29 5.67 -12.32
C ASP A 103 26.76 4.83 -11.13
N ASP A 104 26.32 5.15 -9.91
CA ASP A 104 26.59 4.39 -8.68
C ASP A 104 25.53 3.30 -8.37
N GLY A 105 24.59 3.05 -9.27
CA GLY A 105 23.61 1.96 -9.16
C GLY A 105 22.30 2.34 -8.47
N VAL A 106 22.05 3.61 -8.18
CA VAL A 106 20.75 4.07 -7.64
C VAL A 106 19.70 4.11 -8.74
N LEU A 107 18.64 3.32 -8.57
CA LEU A 107 17.45 3.28 -9.41
C LEU A 107 16.42 4.29 -8.91
N LEU A 108 15.81 5.02 -9.86
CA LEU A 108 14.88 6.09 -9.58
C LEU A 108 13.63 5.95 -10.47
N PRO A 109 12.45 5.63 -9.90
CA PRO A 109 11.18 5.71 -10.61
C PRO A 109 10.83 7.17 -10.92
N ASN A 110 10.71 7.48 -12.20
CA ASN A 110 10.38 8.79 -12.72
C ASN A 110 8.93 8.82 -13.19
N GLN A 111 8.10 9.60 -12.51
CA GLN A 111 6.68 9.72 -12.78
C GLN A 111 6.46 10.55 -14.04
N ASN A 112 5.60 10.05 -14.91
CA ASN A 112 5.10 10.78 -16.05
C ASN A 112 3.79 11.48 -15.68
N GLY A 113 3.79 12.81 -15.79
CA GLY A 113 2.65 13.65 -15.40
C GLY A 113 2.63 14.02 -13.92
N GLU A 114 1.58 14.72 -13.51
CA GLU A 114 1.43 15.27 -12.15
C GLU A 114 0.26 14.64 -11.42
N GLY A 115 0.35 14.54 -10.09
CA GLY A 115 -0.73 14.12 -9.21
C GLY A 115 -0.31 14.12 -7.74
N SER A 116 -1.23 13.75 -6.85
CA SER A 116 -1.07 13.90 -5.40
C SER A 116 -1.33 12.64 -4.56
N GLY A 117 -1.62 11.50 -5.23
CA GLY A 117 -1.79 10.21 -4.54
C GLY A 117 -0.46 9.63 -4.05
N LEU A 118 -0.52 8.47 -3.40
CA LEU A 118 0.69 7.71 -3.08
C LEU A 118 1.52 7.49 -4.35
N THR A 119 2.79 7.87 -4.29
CA THR A 119 3.72 7.86 -5.42
C THR A 119 5.07 7.31 -4.98
N ILE A 120 5.76 6.66 -5.90
CA ILE A 120 7.16 6.23 -5.75
C ILE A 120 8.12 7.15 -6.51
N HIS A 121 7.63 8.31 -6.96
CA HIS A 121 8.41 9.27 -7.72
C HIS A 121 9.65 9.70 -6.93
N ARG A 122 10.82 9.53 -7.54
CA ARG A 122 12.12 9.92 -6.99
C ARG A 122 12.53 9.19 -5.70
N HIS A 123 11.83 8.12 -5.34
CA HIS A 123 12.41 7.17 -4.39
C HIS A 123 13.72 6.61 -4.97
N THR A 124 14.71 6.41 -4.11
CA THR A 124 16.05 5.94 -4.50
C THR A 124 16.24 4.52 -4.03
N PHE A 125 16.11 3.58 -4.96
CA PHE A 125 16.28 2.17 -4.66
C PHE A 125 17.70 1.71 -5.00
N LEU A 126 18.20 0.74 -4.24
CA LEU A 126 19.43 0.01 -4.52
C LEU A 126 19.10 -1.44 -4.80
N ARG A 127 19.95 -2.11 -5.59
CA ARG A 127 19.85 -3.56 -5.77
C ARG A 127 19.98 -4.24 -4.41
N ASP A 128 19.08 -5.16 -4.11
CA ASP A 128 19.04 -5.84 -2.82
C ASP A 128 18.71 -7.32 -2.99
N ASP A 129 19.75 -8.15 -3.11
CA ASP A 129 19.61 -9.59 -3.30
C ASP A 129 19.24 -10.34 -1.99
N GLU A 130 19.18 -9.64 -0.85
CA GLU A 130 18.81 -10.22 0.45
C GLU A 130 17.34 -9.96 0.79
N ALA A 131 16.74 -8.90 0.24
CA ALA A 131 15.32 -8.60 0.42
C ALA A 131 14.42 -9.59 -0.35
N GLU A 132 13.31 -9.95 0.28
CA GLU A 132 12.28 -10.80 -0.32
C GLU A 132 10.94 -10.07 -0.33
N ILE A 133 10.15 -10.29 -1.38
CA ILE A 133 8.73 -9.90 -1.41
C ILE A 133 7.90 -11.17 -1.41
N VAL A 134 7.11 -11.35 -0.35
CA VAL A 134 6.16 -12.45 -0.28
C VAL A 134 4.88 -12.00 -0.97
N GLU A 135 4.57 -12.63 -2.10
CA GLU A 135 3.30 -12.46 -2.78
C GLU A 135 2.23 -13.27 -2.04
N TRP A 136 1.12 -12.61 -1.69
CA TRP A 136 -0.04 -13.26 -1.10
C TRP A 136 -1.13 -13.43 -2.15
N ASP A 137 -1.58 -14.67 -2.32
CA ASP A 137 -2.83 -14.97 -3.00
C ASP A 137 -4.03 -14.51 -2.14
N LYS A 138 -5.16 -14.25 -2.80
CA LYS A 138 -6.40 -13.85 -2.12
C LYS A 138 -6.82 -14.84 -1.03
N SER A 139 -6.62 -16.14 -1.23
CA SER A 139 -6.95 -17.18 -0.26
C SER A 139 -6.05 -17.20 0.96
N ASN A 140 -4.87 -16.55 0.93
CA ASN A 140 -4.04 -16.43 2.13
C ASN A 140 -4.74 -15.59 3.21
N TRP A 141 -5.69 -14.75 2.84
CA TRP A 141 -6.44 -13.90 3.75
C TRP A 141 -7.63 -14.59 4.42
N ASP A 142 -8.06 -15.76 3.92
CA ASP A 142 -9.24 -16.43 4.44
C ASP A 142 -9.14 -16.76 5.93
N GLY A 143 -10.27 -16.56 6.63
CA GLY A 143 -10.42 -16.89 8.04
C GLY A 143 -10.51 -15.68 8.95
N MET A 144 -10.36 -15.95 10.24
CA MET A 144 -10.52 -14.96 11.31
C MET A 144 -9.17 -14.34 11.69
N TRP A 145 -9.17 -13.05 11.98
CA TRP A 145 -8.03 -12.24 12.36
C TRP A 145 -8.41 -11.32 13.51
N GLN A 146 -7.60 -11.26 14.57
CA GLN A 146 -7.96 -10.51 15.78
C GLN A 146 -6.77 -9.70 16.31
N ASN A 147 -7.02 -8.46 16.73
CA ASN A 147 -6.01 -7.62 17.40
C ASN A 147 -6.01 -7.82 18.92
N ALA A 148 -5.10 -7.15 19.63
CA ALA A 148 -4.98 -7.26 21.08
C ALA A 148 -6.25 -6.87 21.87
N LEU A 149 -7.10 -6.01 21.31
CA LEU A 149 -8.33 -5.58 21.96
C LEU A 149 -9.48 -6.58 21.81
N GLY A 150 -9.36 -7.58 20.93
CA GLY A 150 -10.44 -8.48 20.56
C GLY A 150 -11.27 -8.02 19.36
N GLU A 151 -10.89 -6.89 18.74
CA GLU A 151 -11.53 -6.47 17.49
C GLU A 151 -11.16 -7.47 16.40
N THR A 152 -12.16 -7.94 15.67
CA THR A 152 -12.04 -9.12 14.83
C THR A 152 -12.50 -8.84 13.41
N ILE A 153 -11.73 -9.33 12.44
CA ILE A 153 -12.06 -9.31 11.01
C ILE A 153 -12.10 -10.76 10.51
N VAL A 154 -13.19 -11.14 9.84
CA VAL A 154 -13.33 -12.42 9.15
C VAL A 154 -13.36 -12.18 7.66
N ILE A 155 -12.49 -12.84 6.92
CA ILE A 155 -12.34 -12.68 5.47
C ILE A 155 -12.79 -13.95 4.75
N ASP A 156 -13.59 -13.77 3.70
CA ASP A 156 -13.91 -14.79 2.71
C ASP A 156 -13.57 -14.27 1.31
N SER A 157 -12.41 -14.68 0.81
CA SER A 157 -11.91 -14.32 -0.52
C SER A 157 -12.70 -14.95 -1.67
N SER A 158 -13.44 -16.04 -1.41
CA SER A 158 -14.31 -16.66 -2.41
C SER A 158 -15.55 -15.82 -2.68
N LEU A 159 -16.03 -15.12 -1.65
CA LEU A 159 -17.10 -14.13 -1.73
C LEU A 159 -16.57 -12.72 -2.05
N MET A 160 -15.28 -12.47 -1.86
CA MET A 160 -14.69 -11.13 -1.83
C MET A 160 -15.41 -10.23 -0.81
N GLN A 161 -15.68 -10.78 0.38
CA GLN A 161 -16.38 -10.12 1.47
C GLN A 161 -15.63 -10.27 2.78
N TYR A 162 -15.92 -9.38 3.72
CA TYR A 162 -15.44 -9.47 5.08
C TYR A 162 -16.55 -9.12 6.09
N ILE A 163 -16.38 -9.57 7.32
CA ILE A 163 -17.13 -9.13 8.50
C ILE A 163 -16.12 -8.49 9.46
N ALA A 164 -16.46 -7.36 10.05
CA ALA A 164 -15.62 -6.67 11.05
C ALA A 164 -16.45 -6.39 12.30
N CYS A 165 -15.91 -6.69 13.49
CA CYS A 165 -16.59 -6.52 14.77
C CYS A 165 -15.68 -5.94 15.86
N SER A 166 -16.20 -4.97 16.60
CA SER A 166 -15.70 -4.39 17.84
C SER A 166 -16.85 -4.38 18.88
N PRO A 167 -16.67 -3.86 20.11
CA PRO A 167 -17.74 -3.78 21.12
C PRO A 167 -18.98 -2.99 20.68
N ASP A 168 -18.80 -1.94 19.89
CA ASP A 168 -19.87 -1.02 19.47
C ASP A 168 -19.98 -0.85 17.96
N TYR A 169 -19.17 -1.59 17.19
CA TYR A 169 -19.18 -1.62 15.73
C TYR A 169 -19.33 -3.05 15.20
N SER A 170 -20.21 -3.25 14.23
CA SER A 170 -20.29 -4.51 13.48
C SER A 170 -20.78 -4.22 12.07
N MET A 171 -20.09 -4.78 11.07
CA MET A 171 -20.48 -4.64 9.67
C MET A 171 -20.10 -5.86 8.84
N SER A 172 -20.76 -5.98 7.69
CA SER A 172 -20.28 -6.76 6.55
C SER A 172 -19.87 -5.80 5.42
N GLY A 173 -18.83 -6.16 4.66
CA GLY A 173 -18.31 -5.31 3.61
C GLY A 173 -17.71 -6.08 2.44
N THR A 174 -17.37 -5.35 1.39
CA THR A 174 -16.73 -5.91 0.19
C THR A 174 -15.23 -5.72 0.21
N MET A 175 -14.52 -6.65 -0.40
CA MET A 175 -13.08 -6.58 -0.64
C MET A 175 -12.81 -6.37 -2.12
N ASN A 176 -11.69 -5.73 -2.44
CA ASN A 176 -11.21 -5.68 -3.82
C ASN A 176 -9.69 -5.61 -3.87
N ASP A 177 -9.15 -5.90 -5.05
CA ASP A 177 -7.74 -5.69 -5.37
C ASP A 177 -7.63 -4.42 -6.20
N GLU A 178 -6.86 -3.44 -5.73
CA GLU A 178 -6.65 -2.20 -6.47
C GLU A 178 -5.78 -2.45 -7.71
N GLY A 179 -5.01 -3.55 -7.73
CA GLY A 179 -3.98 -3.79 -8.74
C GLY A 179 -2.87 -2.75 -8.64
N GLU A 180 -2.14 -2.54 -9.74
CA GLU A 180 -1.19 -1.42 -9.89
C GLU A 180 -0.21 -1.28 -8.70
N GLY A 181 0.22 -2.40 -8.12
CA GLY A 181 1.15 -2.43 -6.99
C GLY A 181 0.58 -2.02 -5.63
N MET A 182 -0.73 -1.77 -5.51
CA MET A 182 -1.39 -1.29 -4.28
C MET A 182 -1.98 -2.42 -3.43
N GLY A 183 -2.40 -3.52 -4.05
CA GLY A 183 -2.87 -4.73 -3.38
C GLY A 183 -4.32 -4.71 -2.91
N LEU A 184 -4.65 -5.66 -2.02
CA LEU A 184 -5.99 -5.89 -1.51
C LEU A 184 -6.39 -4.87 -0.44
N TYR A 185 -7.67 -4.50 -0.44
CA TYR A 185 -8.27 -3.65 0.57
C TYR A 185 -9.68 -4.10 0.96
N LEU A 186 -10.06 -3.74 2.18
CA LEU A 186 -11.42 -3.76 2.68
C LEU A 186 -12.08 -2.42 2.35
N TYR A 187 -13.29 -2.44 1.79
CA TYR A 187 -14.08 -1.22 1.61
C TYR A 187 -14.88 -0.95 2.89
N ASP A 188 -14.50 0.10 3.60
CA ASP A 188 -15.07 0.48 4.90
C ASP A 188 -15.46 1.96 4.88
N ASN A 189 -16.73 2.27 5.13
CA ASN A 189 -17.27 3.63 5.22
C ASN A 189 -16.86 4.62 4.11
N GLY A 190 -16.62 4.13 2.88
CA GLY A 190 -16.22 4.97 1.75
C GLY A 190 -14.71 5.14 1.58
N THR A 191 -13.92 4.50 2.44
CA THR A 191 -12.45 4.50 2.43
C THR A 191 -11.93 3.09 2.16
N ARG A 192 -10.69 3.01 1.67
CA ARG A 192 -9.97 1.76 1.43
C ARG A 192 -9.04 1.49 2.61
N ALA A 193 -9.29 0.40 3.33
CA ALA A 193 -8.38 -0.11 4.34
C ALA A 193 -7.52 -1.21 3.69
N TYR A 194 -6.32 -0.84 3.26
CA TYR A 194 -5.37 -1.76 2.63
C TYR A 194 -4.86 -2.77 3.64
N LEU A 195 -4.86 -4.04 3.23
CA LEU A 195 -4.34 -5.15 4.01
C LEU A 195 -2.81 -5.17 3.85
N CYS A 196 -2.09 -4.90 4.93
CA CYS A 196 -0.63 -4.79 4.94
C CYS A 196 -0.05 -6.02 5.66
N PRO A 197 0.25 -7.12 4.94
CA PRO A 197 0.65 -8.38 5.55
C PRO A 197 2.03 -8.26 6.21
N SER A 198 2.29 -9.11 7.20
CA SER A 198 3.64 -9.42 7.68
C SER A 198 4.42 -10.28 6.68
N ASP A 199 5.74 -10.33 6.83
CA ASP A 199 6.61 -11.13 5.94
C ASP A 199 6.29 -12.64 6.04
N ASP A 200 5.87 -13.11 7.22
CA ASP A 200 5.69 -14.53 7.51
C ASP A 200 4.30 -15.12 7.21
N GLY A 201 3.32 -14.31 6.78
CA GLY A 201 2.00 -14.85 6.46
C GLY A 201 0.95 -14.78 7.57
N ASN A 202 1.33 -14.38 8.80
CA ASN A 202 0.55 -14.71 10.01
C ASN A 202 -0.09 -13.51 10.71
N SER A 203 0.15 -12.32 10.20
CA SER A 203 -0.41 -11.09 10.77
C SER A 203 -0.50 -9.98 9.73
N PHE A 204 -1.27 -8.94 10.03
CA PHE A 204 -1.32 -7.75 9.19
C PHE A 204 -1.72 -6.51 9.99
N THR A 205 -1.50 -5.34 9.41
CA THR A 205 -2.09 -4.06 9.83
C THR A 205 -3.01 -3.52 8.74
N LEU A 206 -3.96 -2.67 9.12
CA LEU A 206 -4.72 -1.87 8.16
C LEU A 206 -4.04 -0.53 7.95
N SER A 207 -4.06 -0.04 6.72
CA SER A 207 -3.50 1.27 6.35
C SER A 207 -4.37 1.93 5.29
N ALA A 208 -4.41 3.26 5.30
CA ALA A 208 -4.82 4.03 4.12
C ALA A 208 -3.66 4.05 3.10
N GLU A 209 -3.69 4.97 2.13
CA GLU A 209 -2.55 5.22 1.22
C GLU A 209 -1.27 5.72 1.94
N ARG A 210 -1.37 6.09 3.22
CA ARG A 210 -0.25 6.50 4.06
C ARG A 210 -0.22 5.66 5.31
N PHE A 211 0.98 5.46 5.84
CA PHE A 211 1.19 4.91 7.17
C PHE A 211 0.42 5.69 8.24
N GLY A 212 0.16 5.06 9.37
CA GLY A 212 -0.66 5.63 10.44
C GLY A 212 -1.97 4.89 10.61
N ARG A 213 -2.83 5.51 11.43
CA ARG A 213 -4.21 5.07 11.63
C ARG A 213 -4.96 5.10 10.30
N TYR A 214 -5.68 4.03 9.95
CA TYR A 214 -6.40 4.00 8.66
C TYR A 214 -7.74 4.76 8.70
N GLY A 215 -8.37 4.86 9.88
CA GLY A 215 -9.68 5.49 10.09
C GLY A 215 -9.76 6.32 11.37
N ASP A 216 -10.66 7.30 11.40
CA ASP A 216 -10.87 8.21 12.53
C ASP A 216 -11.93 7.68 13.55
N ASP A 217 -12.58 6.56 13.24
CA ASP A 217 -13.67 5.97 14.01
C ASP A 217 -13.23 5.12 15.21
N GLN A 218 -11.92 5.08 15.43
CA GLN A 218 -11.26 4.46 16.58
C GLN A 218 -11.28 2.94 16.64
N HIS A 219 -11.59 2.29 15.53
CA HIS A 219 -11.62 0.84 15.45
C HIS A 219 -10.55 0.28 14.51
N PHE A 220 -10.22 -0.98 14.76
CA PHE A 220 -9.41 -1.83 13.91
C PHE A 220 -7.98 -1.32 13.66
N ASP A 221 -7.43 -0.62 14.66
CA ASP A 221 -6.00 -0.34 14.72
C ASP A 221 -5.22 -1.55 15.26
N GLY A 222 -3.90 -1.45 15.21
CA GLY A 222 -3.03 -2.47 15.77
C GLY A 222 -2.65 -3.55 14.76
N VAL A 223 -2.16 -4.66 15.31
CA VAL A 223 -1.74 -5.83 14.53
C VAL A 223 -2.78 -6.92 14.73
N PHE A 224 -3.28 -7.44 13.62
CA PHE A 224 -4.23 -8.55 13.59
C PHE A 224 -3.48 -9.86 13.39
N TYR A 225 -3.74 -10.83 14.26
CA TYR A 225 -3.13 -12.14 14.22
C TYR A 225 -4.13 -13.20 13.79
N ARG A 226 -3.65 -14.15 12.98
CA ARG A 226 -4.47 -15.22 12.42
C ARG A 226 -5.10 -16.06 13.53
N ASN A 227 -6.38 -16.41 13.36
CA ASN A 227 -7.16 -17.25 14.28
C ASN A 227 -7.18 -16.79 15.75
N ALA A 228 -6.97 -15.49 16.01
CA ALA A 228 -6.77 -14.94 17.35
C ALA A 228 -5.62 -15.60 18.14
N ASP A 229 -4.68 -16.23 17.46
CA ASP A 229 -3.60 -16.99 18.09
C ASP A 229 -2.35 -16.13 18.27
N PHE A 230 -2.51 -15.03 18.99
CA PHE A 230 -1.47 -14.03 19.22
C PHE A 230 -0.15 -14.64 19.74
N TYR A 231 -0.22 -15.52 20.75
CA TYR A 231 0.97 -16.12 21.37
C TYR A 231 1.70 -17.11 20.46
N THR A 232 1.05 -17.65 19.44
CA THR A 232 1.70 -18.54 18.48
C THR A 232 2.57 -17.76 17.48
N TYR A 233 2.22 -16.51 17.19
CA TYR A 233 2.85 -15.70 16.14
C TYR A 233 3.72 -14.56 16.67
N THR A 234 3.85 -14.44 17.99
CA THR A 234 4.64 -13.38 18.64
C THR A 234 5.66 -13.96 19.60
N ASP A 235 6.76 -13.24 19.80
CA ASP A 235 7.66 -13.44 20.92
C ASP A 235 7.54 -12.23 21.86
N MET A 236 6.57 -12.35 22.77
CA MET A 236 6.21 -11.29 23.71
C MET A 236 7.28 -10.92 24.72
N GLU A 237 8.27 -11.78 24.94
CA GLU A 237 9.39 -11.42 25.81
C GLU A 237 10.31 -10.39 25.14
N ASN A 238 10.33 -10.35 23.80
CA ASN A 238 11.14 -9.46 22.99
C ASN A 238 10.31 -8.43 22.21
N ALA A 239 8.98 -8.42 22.38
CA ALA A 239 8.11 -7.44 21.73
C ALA A 239 8.33 -6.05 22.34
N GLU A 240 8.46 -5.03 21.48
CA GLU A 240 8.71 -3.66 21.92
C GLU A 240 8.19 -2.61 20.94
N PHE A 241 7.84 -1.45 21.48
CA PHE A 241 7.68 -0.22 20.71
C PHE A 241 8.98 0.57 20.77
N TYR A 242 9.46 1.06 19.63
CA TYR A 242 10.73 1.78 19.55
C TYR A 242 10.71 2.88 18.49
N GLU A 243 11.60 3.85 18.67
CA GLU A 243 11.99 4.83 17.65
C GLU A 243 13.18 4.25 16.87
N ASP A 244 13.14 4.30 15.54
CA ASP A 244 14.26 3.83 14.73
C ASP A 244 15.46 4.79 14.84
N GLU A 245 16.68 4.25 14.75
CA GLU A 245 17.93 5.01 14.88
C GLU A 245 18.06 6.12 13.81
N TYR A 246 17.39 5.93 12.67
CA TYR A 246 17.41 6.85 11.54
C TYR A 246 16.25 7.87 11.56
N SER A 247 15.22 7.63 12.38
CA SER A 247 14.06 8.52 12.49
C SER A 247 13.41 8.44 13.87
N THR A 248 13.71 9.43 14.71
CA THR A 248 12.97 9.67 15.97
C THR A 248 11.57 10.24 15.73
N PHE A 249 11.13 10.34 14.47
CA PHE A 249 9.81 10.84 14.11
C PHE A 249 8.78 9.72 13.99
N TYR A 250 9.22 8.48 13.81
CA TYR A 250 8.32 7.37 13.54
C TYR A 250 8.47 6.29 14.61
N ILE A 251 7.32 5.84 15.11
CA ILE A 251 7.23 4.72 16.04
C ILE A 251 7.07 3.43 15.25
N TRP A 252 7.82 2.42 15.67
CA TRP A 252 7.72 1.05 15.20
C TRP A 252 7.25 0.14 16.32
N TYR A 253 6.58 -0.93 15.94
CA TYR A 253 6.29 -2.06 16.80
C TYR A 253 7.02 -3.29 16.25
N TYR A 254 7.78 -3.96 17.11
CA TYR A 254 8.33 -5.28 16.85
C TYR A 254 7.60 -6.26 17.74
N ASP A 255 6.99 -7.31 17.18
CA ASP A 255 6.25 -8.32 17.96
C ASP A 255 7.13 -9.51 18.37
N GLY A 256 8.45 -9.38 18.23
CA GLY A 256 9.39 -10.48 18.41
C GLY A 256 9.64 -11.31 17.14
N VAL A 257 8.87 -11.09 16.07
CA VAL A 257 9.02 -11.79 14.77
C VAL A 257 9.03 -10.79 13.60
N ASN A 258 8.03 -9.92 13.51
CA ASN A 258 7.76 -8.97 12.45
C ASN A 258 7.79 -7.52 12.97
N ARG A 259 8.01 -6.57 12.04
CA ARG A 259 8.05 -5.12 12.34
C ARG A 259 6.92 -4.38 11.63
N TYR A 260 6.31 -3.42 12.31
CA TYR A 260 5.17 -2.64 11.83
C TYR A 260 5.42 -1.16 12.08
N LEU A 261 5.22 -0.34 11.05
CA LEU A 261 5.35 1.11 11.15
C LEU A 261 4.02 1.72 11.59
N LEU A 262 4.01 2.33 12.79
CA LEU A 262 2.84 3.04 13.32
C LEU A 262 2.74 4.47 12.77
N GLY A 263 3.87 5.06 12.39
CA GLY A 263 3.94 6.46 11.96
C GLY A 263 4.28 7.43 13.10
N ASN A 264 3.94 8.70 12.92
CA ASN A 264 4.34 9.81 13.79
C ASN A 264 3.23 10.31 14.74
N ASP A 265 2.09 9.64 14.76
CA ASP A 265 0.93 10.03 15.56
C ASP A 265 0.91 9.34 16.93
N TYR A 266 1.97 8.60 17.26
CA TYR A 266 2.12 7.85 18.50
C TYR A 266 3.30 8.34 19.33
N THR A 267 3.23 8.15 20.64
CA THR A 267 4.33 8.38 21.57
C THR A 267 4.45 7.20 22.53
N ILE A 268 5.68 6.77 22.81
CA ILE A 268 5.95 5.69 23.76
C ILE A 268 5.85 6.25 25.19
N GLY A 269 4.95 5.68 25.99
CA GLY A 269 4.78 6.05 27.40
C GLY A 269 5.74 5.31 28.34
N ASP A 270 5.77 5.71 29.61
CA ASP A 270 6.61 5.09 30.65
C ASP A 270 6.38 3.58 30.83
N GLY A 271 5.21 3.09 30.42
CA GLY A 271 4.85 1.66 30.43
C GLY A 271 5.40 0.86 29.24
N GLY A 272 6.12 1.50 28.31
CA GLY A 272 6.63 0.86 27.09
C GLY A 272 5.60 0.67 25.98
N LEU A 273 4.37 1.17 26.16
CA LEU A 273 3.29 1.10 25.16
C LEU A 273 3.23 2.37 24.32
N ALA A 274 2.75 2.25 23.09
CA ALA A 274 2.49 3.39 22.20
C ALA A 274 1.08 3.95 22.42
N TYR A 275 0.98 5.27 22.63
CA TYR A 275 -0.25 6.01 22.81
C TYR A 275 -0.45 6.98 21.67
N HIS A 276 -1.62 6.97 21.07
CA HIS A 276 -1.98 7.91 20.02
C HIS A 276 -2.10 9.33 20.60
N TYR A 277 -1.52 10.32 19.90
CA TYR A 277 -1.35 11.68 20.41
C TYR A 277 -2.68 12.41 20.65
N GLU A 278 -3.68 12.19 19.80
CA GLU A 278 -4.91 12.99 19.82
C GLU A 278 -5.92 12.51 20.88
N ASP A 279 -6.14 11.20 20.98
CA ASP A 279 -7.16 10.60 21.86
C ASP A 279 -6.57 9.84 23.05
N GLY A 280 -5.25 9.59 23.06
CA GLY A 280 -4.57 8.85 24.12
C GLY A 280 -4.85 7.35 24.11
N LEU A 281 -5.45 6.81 23.05
CA LEU A 281 -5.71 5.38 22.94
C LEU A 281 -4.39 4.62 22.76
N VAL A 282 -4.31 3.44 23.37
CA VAL A 282 -3.15 2.56 23.25
C VAL A 282 -3.22 1.86 21.90
N TYR A 283 -2.10 1.79 21.18
CA TYR A 283 -2.02 0.99 19.96
C TYR A 283 -2.31 -0.49 20.30
N PRO A 284 -3.25 -1.16 19.62
CA PRO A 284 -3.64 -2.56 19.92
C PRO A 284 -2.60 -3.62 19.54
N ALA A 285 -1.39 -3.54 20.10
CA ALA A 285 -0.32 -4.52 19.94
C ALA A 285 0.67 -4.48 21.12
N GLY A 286 1.47 -5.51 21.33
CA GLY A 286 2.49 -5.53 22.40
C GLY A 286 1.94 -5.68 23.82
N TRP A 287 0.65 -5.92 23.97
CA TRP A 287 -0.02 -6.25 25.23
C TRP A 287 -1.31 -7.02 24.95
N ILE A 288 -1.88 -7.66 25.96
CA ILE A 288 -3.22 -8.26 25.90
C ILE A 288 -3.94 -7.92 27.21
N PRO A 289 -5.19 -7.42 27.18
CA PRO A 289 -6.00 -7.25 28.38
C PRO A 289 -6.24 -8.60 29.09
N GLU A 290 -6.55 -8.57 30.40
CA GLU A 290 -6.85 -9.81 31.14
C GLU A 290 -8.03 -10.58 30.55
N GLU A 291 -9.03 -9.85 30.04
CA GLU A 291 -10.19 -10.38 29.33
C GLU A 291 -10.29 -9.64 27.97
N PRO A 292 -9.74 -10.21 26.89
CA PRO A 292 -9.96 -9.70 25.53
C PRO A 292 -11.44 -9.75 25.18
N TYR A 293 -11.88 -8.78 24.37
CA TYR A 293 -13.25 -8.77 23.88
C TYR A 293 -13.55 -10.00 23.02
N ASP A 294 -14.66 -10.67 23.28
CA ASP A 294 -15.21 -11.72 22.44
C ASP A 294 -16.43 -11.18 21.68
N PRO A 295 -16.39 -11.05 20.34
CA PRO A 295 -17.54 -10.54 19.60
C PRO A 295 -18.83 -11.35 19.77
N ALA A 296 -18.76 -12.60 20.23
CA ALA A 296 -19.95 -13.39 20.54
C ALA A 296 -20.78 -12.81 21.70
N ASP A 297 -20.17 -12.04 22.61
CA ASP A 297 -20.86 -11.46 23.77
C ASP A 297 -21.91 -10.41 23.36
N ASP A 298 -21.60 -9.59 22.36
CA ASP A 298 -22.48 -8.50 21.90
C ASP A 298 -23.25 -8.86 20.62
N TRP A 299 -22.65 -9.66 19.72
CA TRP A 299 -23.21 -9.96 18.39
C TRP A 299 -23.75 -11.39 18.25
N GLY A 300 -23.57 -12.23 19.29
CA GLY A 300 -24.05 -13.60 19.38
C GLY A 300 -23.15 -14.63 18.68
N GLU A 301 -23.27 -15.90 19.06
CA GLU A 301 -22.40 -17.02 18.63
C GLU A 301 -22.23 -17.22 17.11
N ASN A 302 -23.19 -16.76 16.29
CA ASN A 302 -23.15 -16.92 14.83
C ASN A 302 -22.71 -15.62 14.12
N TRP A 303 -22.10 -14.67 14.82
CA TRP A 303 -21.73 -13.37 14.23
C TRP A 303 -20.82 -13.52 13.00
N MET A 304 -19.93 -14.52 12.98
CA MET A 304 -19.02 -14.81 11.87
C MET A 304 -19.72 -15.30 10.59
N ASP A 305 -21.00 -15.70 10.68
CA ASP A 305 -21.79 -16.18 9.54
C ASP A 305 -22.78 -15.12 9.01
N ASN A 306 -22.80 -13.93 9.61
CA ASN A 306 -23.77 -12.88 9.30
C ASN A 306 -23.27 -11.98 8.15
N TRP A 307 -23.23 -12.52 6.94
CA TRP A 307 -22.78 -11.81 5.73
C TRP A 307 -23.79 -10.80 5.14
N ASP A 308 -25.00 -10.72 5.73
CA ASP A 308 -26.11 -9.85 5.29
C ASP A 308 -26.32 -8.63 6.23
N ILE A 309 -25.31 -8.25 7.02
CA ILE A 309 -25.36 -7.08 7.93
C ILE A 309 -25.35 -5.78 7.13
#